data_AF-A0A7W1I615-F1
#
_entry.id   AF-A0A7W1I615-F1
#
_cell.length_a   1.000
_cell.length_b   1.000
_cell.length_c   1.000
_cell.angle_alpha   90.00
_cell.angle_beta   90.00
_cell.angle_gamma   90.00
#
_symmetry.space_group_name_H-M   'P 1'
#
loop_
_entity.id
_entity.type
_entity.pdbx_description
1 polymer ?
#
loop_
_entity_poly.entity_id
_entity_poly.type
_entity_poly.pdbx_seq_one_letter_code
_entity_poly.pdbx_strand_id
1 'polypeptide(L)'
;MFLAWYDPTKKRPVRDKLEAAIERYEEKFGAMPQTCLTHPLDAAELTTGKKPPPIEIRAVSFLPRSTFYVGTDEEARDSLAPAA
;
A
#
# COMPACT_ATOMS: atom_id res chain seq x y z
N MET A 1 -2.05 11.41 5.41
CA MET A 1 -1.98 11.72 3.96
C MET A 1 -1.62 10.46 3.20
N PHE A 2 -2.23 10.23 2.04
CA PHE A 2 -1.98 9.05 1.20
C PHE A 2 -1.33 9.38 -0.14
N LEU A 3 -0.48 8.47 -0.64
CA LEU A 3 0.02 8.42 -2.01
C LEU A 3 -0.55 7.20 -2.72
N ALA A 4 -1.21 7.44 -3.85
CA ALA A 4 -1.59 6.37 -4.77
C ALA A 4 -0.41 6.04 -5.69
N TRP A 5 -0.02 4.78 -5.73
CA TRP A 5 1.03 4.24 -6.60
C TRP A 5 0.49 3.06 -7.39
N TYR A 6 0.73 3.04 -8.71
CA TYR A 6 0.35 1.95 -9.59
C TYR A 6 1.56 1.51 -10.42
N ASP A 7 1.90 0.22 -10.33
CA ASP A 7 3.00 -0.39 -11.09
C ASP A 7 2.49 -1.60 -11.91
N PRO A 8 2.19 -1.43 -13.21
CA PRO A 8 1.66 -2.50 -14.06
C PRO A 8 2.70 -3.59 -14.41
N THR A 9 3.95 -3.48 -13.94
CA THR A 9 5.04 -4.36 -14.35
C THR A 9 4.82 -5.77 -13.80
N LYS A 10 4.42 -6.71 -14.66
CA LYS A 10 4.12 -8.10 -14.27
C LYS A 10 5.34 -8.90 -13.81
N LYS A 11 6.54 -8.51 -14.28
CA LYS A 11 7.80 -9.17 -13.93
C LYS A 11 8.33 -8.76 -12.56
N ARG A 12 7.82 -7.67 -11.99
CA ARG A 12 8.28 -7.14 -10.71
C ARG A 12 7.47 -7.79 -9.58
N PRO A 13 8.14 -8.38 -8.57
CA PRO A 13 7.46 -8.89 -7.38
C PRO A 13 6.62 -7.81 -6.69
N VAL A 14 5.51 -8.22 -6.06
CA VAL A 14 4.63 -7.30 -5.31
C VAL A 14 5.39 -6.54 -4.21
N ARG A 15 6.40 -7.19 -3.61
CA ARG A 15 7.25 -6.60 -2.57
C ARG A 15 8.04 -5.40 -3.08
N ASP A 16 8.73 -5.56 -4.20
CA ASP A 16 9.53 -4.49 -4.78
C ASP A 16 8.65 -3.30 -5.22
N LYS A 17 7.39 -3.57 -5.63
CA LYS A 17 6.41 -2.52 -5.96
C LYS A 17 6.01 -1.72 -4.73
N LEU A 18 5.76 -2.40 -3.61
CA LEU A 18 5.48 -1.76 -2.32
C LEU A 18 6.66 -0.90 -1.87
N GLU A 19 7.89 -1.41 -1.97
CA GLU A 19 9.09 -0.66 -1.57
C GLU A 19 9.28 0.61 -2.40
N ALA A 20 9.02 0.56 -3.72
CA ALA A 20 9.00 1.76 -4.56
C ALA A 20 7.88 2.75 -4.18
N ALA A 21 6.71 2.26 -3.76
CA ALA A 21 5.64 3.13 -3.29
C ALA A 21 6.04 3.87 -1.99
N ILE A 22 6.71 3.17 -1.07
CA ILE A 22 7.24 3.73 0.18
C ILE A 22 8.30 4.78 -0.11
N GLU A 23 9.28 4.47 -0.95
CA GLU A 23 10.34 5.39 -1.38
C GLU A 23 9.73 6.67 -1.97
N ARG A 24 8.76 6.54 -2.88
CA ARG A 24 8.06 7.71 -3.44
C ARG A 24 7.25 8.51 -2.43
N TYR A 25 6.68 7.86 -1.42
CA TYR A 25 6.01 8.55 -0.32
C TYR A 25 7.01 9.36 0.50
N GLU A 26 8.13 8.76 0.89
CA GLU A 26 9.19 9.42 1.65
C GLU A 26 9.79 10.60 0.89
N GLU A 27 10.08 10.45 -0.41
CA GLU A 27 10.57 11.55 -1.25
C GLU A 27 9.56 12.72 -1.33
N LYS A 28 8.26 12.41 -1.37
CA LYS A 28 7.21 13.43 -1.53
C LYS A 28 6.85 14.14 -0.23
N PHE A 29 6.76 13.39 0.87
CA PHE A 29 6.24 13.88 2.15
C PHE A 29 7.30 14.02 3.24
N GLY A 30 8.52 13.54 3.01
CA GLY A 30 9.63 13.64 3.96
C GLY A 30 9.47 12.75 5.21
N ALA A 31 8.55 11.77 5.17
CA ALA A 31 8.24 10.89 6.29
C ALA A 31 7.92 9.48 5.80
N MET A 32 8.15 8.48 6.65
CA MET A 32 7.82 7.08 6.36
C MET A 32 6.30 6.85 6.50
N PRO A 33 5.64 6.18 5.53
CA PRO A 33 4.25 5.78 5.69
C PRO A 33 4.11 4.72 6.79
N GLN A 34 2.92 4.57 7.36
CA GLN A 34 2.63 3.58 8.42
C GLN A 34 1.77 2.43 7.92
N THR A 35 0.97 2.65 6.88
CA THR A 35 0.05 1.66 6.33
C THR A 35 0.01 1.68 4.81
N CYS A 36 -0.36 0.56 4.21
CA CYS A 36 -0.65 0.39 2.79
C CYS A 36 -2.01 -0.28 2.60
N LEU A 37 -2.90 0.37 1.84
CA LEU A 37 -4.10 -0.27 1.30
C LEU A 37 -3.78 -0.86 -0.07
N THR A 38 -4.11 -2.13 -0.29
CA THR A 38 -3.86 -2.81 -1.56
C THR A 38 -4.87 -3.93 -1.82
N HIS A 39 -4.87 -4.50 -3.03
CA HIS A 39 -5.77 -5.60 -3.41
C HIS A 39 -5.53 -6.85 -2.53
N PRO A 40 -6.55 -7.66 -2.19
CA PRO A 40 -6.39 -8.79 -1.25
C PRO A 40 -5.36 -9.84 -1.68
N LEU A 41 -5.24 -10.12 -2.98
CA LEU A 41 -4.21 -11.05 -3.48
C LEU A 41 -2.80 -10.50 -3.30
N ASP A 42 -2.61 -9.19 -3.50
CA ASP A 42 -1.30 -8.56 -3.33
C ASP A 42 -0.94 -8.49 -1.84
N ALA A 43 -1.93 -8.20 -0.97
CA ALA A 43 -1.76 -8.27 0.47
C ALA A 43 -1.37 -9.68 0.94
N ALA A 44 -2.04 -10.73 0.45
CA ALA A 44 -1.73 -12.11 0.79
C ALA A 44 -0.31 -12.50 0.36
N GLU A 45 0.13 -12.09 -0.84
CA GLU A 45 1.50 -12.32 -1.31
C GLU A 45 2.53 -11.59 -0.44
N LEU A 46 2.23 -10.36 0.00
CA LEU A 46 3.10 -9.58 0.90
C LEU A 46 3.22 -10.18 2.31
N THR A 47 2.15 -10.78 2.84
CA THR A 47 2.13 -11.33 4.21
C THR A 47 2.60 -12.78 4.30
N THR A 48 2.58 -13.53 3.19
CA THR A 48 3.03 -14.94 3.14
C THR A 48 4.56 -15.07 3.02
N GLY A 49 5.28 -13.98 2.74
CA GLY A 49 6.73 -13.97 2.60
C GLY A 49 7.49 -14.24 3.91
N LYS A 50 8.76 -14.68 3.80
CA LYS A 50 9.64 -14.93 4.96
C LYS A 50 9.92 -13.68 5.82
N LYS A 51 9.78 -12.49 5.24
CA LYS A 51 10.03 -11.21 5.92
C LYS A 51 8.77 -10.35 5.87
N PRO A 52 8.24 -9.90 7.01
CA PRO A 52 7.08 -9.04 7.03
C PRO A 52 7.37 -7.70 6.32
N PRO A 53 6.35 -7.03 5.78
CA PRO A 53 6.44 -5.65 5.30
C PRO A 53 6.83 -4.70 6.44
N PRO A 54 7.54 -3.60 6.13
CA PRO A 54 7.98 -2.64 7.14
C PRO A 54 6.83 -1.76 7.65
N ILE A 55 5.65 -1.84 7.01
CA ILE A 55 4.44 -1.09 7.29
C ILE A 55 3.24 -2.03 7.34
N GLU A 56 2.16 -1.60 7.97
CA GLU A 56 0.92 -2.39 8.07
C GLU A 56 0.27 -2.54 6.68
N ILE A 57 -0.18 -3.75 6.33
CA ILE A 57 -0.88 -4.00 5.06
C ILE A 57 -2.35 -4.25 5.34
N ARG A 58 -3.21 -3.49 4.66
CA ARG A 58 -4.66 -3.66 4.69
C ARG A 58 -5.17 -4.06 3.32
N ALA A 59 -5.90 -5.17 3.29
CA ALA A 59 -6.54 -5.67 2.08
C ALA A 59 -7.87 -4.95 1.84
N VAL A 60 -8.05 -4.40 0.64
CA VAL A 60 -9.29 -3.75 0.19
C VAL A 60 -9.69 -4.25 -1.20
N SER A 61 -10.92 -4.73 -1.36
CA SER A 61 -11.39 -5.41 -2.58
C SER A 61 -11.66 -4.49 -3.76
N PHE A 62 -11.84 -3.18 -3.53
CA PHE A 62 -12.15 -2.20 -4.58
C PHE A 62 -10.90 -1.66 -5.30
N LEU A 63 -9.69 -1.94 -4.81
CA LEU A 63 -8.46 -1.56 -5.49
C LEU A 63 -8.03 -2.61 -6.51
N PRO A 64 -7.65 -2.24 -7.74
CA PRO A 64 -7.10 -3.20 -8.69
C PRO A 64 -5.71 -3.68 -8.26
N ARG A 65 -5.31 -4.86 -8.76
CA ARG A 65 -3.98 -5.41 -8.50
C ARG A 65 -2.85 -4.44 -8.88
N SER A 66 -1.73 -4.56 -8.19
CA SER A 66 -0.54 -3.71 -8.33
C SER A 66 -0.79 -2.22 -8.05
N THR A 67 -1.83 -1.94 -7.26
CA THR A 67 -2.15 -0.59 -6.76
C THR A 67 -1.90 -0.55 -5.26
N PHE A 68 -1.21 0.49 -4.82
CA PHE A 68 -0.77 0.67 -3.44
C PHE A 68 -1.10 2.09 -3.00
N TYR A 69 -1.92 2.21 -1.98
CA TYR A 69 -2.19 3.47 -1.31
C TYR A 69 -1.40 3.46 0.00
N VAL A 70 -0.24 4.13 0.01
CA VAL A 70 0.63 4.21 1.19
C VAL A 70 0.41 5.52 1.92
N GLY A 71 0.34 5.49 3.25
CA GLY A 71 0.03 6.68 4.05
C GLY A 71 0.09 6.45 5.54
N THR A 72 -0.42 7.43 6.29
CA THR A 72 -0.56 7.41 7.75
C THR A 72 -2.03 7.22 8.15
N ASP A 73 -2.29 6.51 9.26
CA ASP A 73 -3.64 6.07 9.66
C ASP A 73 -4.58 7.23 10.03
N GLU A 74 -4.05 8.42 10.30
CA GLU A 74 -4.83 9.65 10.57
C GLU A 74 -5.86 9.99 9.47
N GLU A 75 -5.69 9.52 8.24
CA GLU A 75 -6.65 9.71 7.13
C GLU A 75 -7.38 8.43 6.68
N ALA A 76 -6.89 7.24 7.04
CA ALA A 76 -7.49 5.97 6.63
C ALA A 76 -8.87 5.75 7.29
N ARG A 77 -9.03 6.28 8.50
CA ARG A 77 -10.28 6.16 9.27
C ARG A 77 -11.39 7.09 8.76
N ASP A 78 -11.03 8.20 8.13
CA ASP A 78 -11.96 9.24 7.67
C ASP A 78 -12.41 9.03 6.22
N SER A 79 -11.53 8.51 5.36
CA SER A 79 -11.80 8.29 3.91
C SER A 79 -12.42 6.93 3.56
N LEU A 80 -12.48 5.98 4.50
CA LEU A 80 -13.03 4.63 4.32
C LEU A 80 -14.39 4.42 5.00
N ALA A 81 -14.97 5.46 5.60
CA ALA A 81 -16.36 5.40 6.05
C ALA A 81 -17.26 5.44 4.80
N PRO A 82 -18.12 4.42 4.56
CA PRO A 82 -19.19 4.59 3.60
C PRO A 82 -20.06 5.77 4.08
N ALA A 83 -20.38 6.69 3.17
CA ALA A 83 -21.43 7.67 3.43
C ALA A 83 -22.69 6.89 3.83
N ALA A 84 -23.12 7.09 5.09
CA ALA A 84 -24.31 6.47 5.66
C ALA A 84 -25.59 7.01 5.00
#